data_AF-A0A953R939-F1
#
_entry.id   AF-A0A953R939-F1
#
_cell.length_a   1.000
_cell.length_b   1.000
_cell.length_c   1.000
_cell.angle_alpha   90.00
_cell.angle_beta   90.00
_cell.angle_gamma   90.00
#
_symmetry.space_group_name_H-M   'P 1'
#
loop_
_entity.id
_entity.type
_entity.pdbx_description
1 polymer ?
#
loop_
_entity_poly.entity_id
_entity_poly.type
_entity_poly.pdbx_seq_one_letter_code
_entity_poly.pdbx_strand_id
1 'polypeptide(L)'
;MPGAEVVVTNLERNTSSRTVSNSSGRYVIKFLLPGHYKAGRTQFDPSYDVWFNTSLFPTQAQAPFTLRTFPTIFPDVGSKILNVWDMFVYKEFPIKDRVRWQVRADFHNAFNHPWFGNLASNNVTNSQFGKLAASSIDDTSEPRLIVLVMKIVF
;
A
#
# COMPACT_ATOMS: atom_id res chain seq x y z
N MET A 1 -7.42 -14.15 -8.65
CA MET A 1 -6.45 -14.34 -7.54
C MET A 1 -6.95 -15.46 -6.66
N PRO A 2 -6.10 -16.44 -6.32
CA PRO A 2 -6.46 -17.50 -5.39
C PRO A 2 -6.70 -17.01 -3.96
N GLY A 3 -7.66 -17.60 -3.24
CA GLY A 3 -7.91 -17.30 -1.82
C GLY A 3 -8.44 -15.90 -1.51
N ALA A 4 -8.82 -15.13 -2.54
CA ALA A 4 -9.34 -13.78 -2.37
C ALA A 4 -10.81 -13.85 -1.92
N GLU A 5 -11.17 -13.05 -0.91
CA GLU A 5 -12.56 -12.82 -0.56
C GLU A 5 -13.22 -11.98 -1.66
N VAL A 6 -14.29 -12.52 -2.24
CA VAL A 6 -15.12 -11.89 -3.26
C VAL A 6 -16.46 -11.57 -2.63
N VAL A 7 -16.87 -10.31 -2.77
CA VAL A 7 -18.16 -9.84 -2.31
C VAL A 7 -18.98 -9.44 -3.52
N VAL A 8 -20.20 -9.94 -3.57
CA VAL A 8 -21.18 -9.59 -4.58
C VAL A 8 -22.33 -8.87 -3.90
N THR A 9 -22.50 -7.60 -4.27
CA THR A 9 -23.54 -6.73 -3.71
C THR A 9 -24.64 -6.56 -4.75
N ASN A 10 -25.89 -6.85 -4.36
CA ASN A 10 -27.06 -6.52 -5.15
C ASN A 10 -27.31 -5.00 -5.07
N LEU A 11 -27.33 -4.32 -6.21
CA LEU A 11 -27.42 -2.86 -6.28
C LEU A 11 -28.84 -2.33 -5.98
N GLU A 12 -29.87 -3.16 -6.11
CA GLU A 12 -31.26 -2.79 -5.88
C GLU A 12 -31.65 -2.96 -4.41
N ARG A 13 -31.03 -3.91 -3.71
CA ARG A 13 -31.40 -4.30 -2.33
C ARG A 13 -30.31 -4.06 -1.29
N ASN A 14 -29.12 -3.62 -1.69
CA ASN A 14 -27.93 -3.47 -0.82
C ASN A 14 -27.59 -4.75 -0.02
N THR A 15 -28.01 -5.92 -0.51
CA THR A 15 -27.69 -7.22 0.11
C THR A 15 -26.39 -7.76 -0.48
N SER A 16 -25.45 -8.15 0.39
CA SER A 16 -24.13 -8.66 -0.02
C SER A 16 -24.00 -10.15 0.28
N SER A 17 -23.46 -10.91 -0.66
CA SER A 17 -23.06 -12.31 -0.50
C SER A 17 -21.55 -12.44 -0.65
N ARG A 18 -20.92 -13.21 0.23
CA ARG A 18 -19.45 -13.37 0.30
C ARG A 18 -19.06 -14.78 -0.11
N THR A 19 -17.95 -14.92 -0.83
CA THR A 19 -17.32 -16.21 -1.14
C THR A 19 -15.81 -16.04 -1.20
N VAL A 20 -15.07 -17.14 -1.10
CA VAL A 20 -13.62 -17.15 -1.35
C VAL A 20 -13.35 -17.77 -2.72
N SER A 21 -12.36 -17.25 -3.45
CA SER A 21 -11.93 -17.82 -4.72
C SER A 21 -11.06 -19.07 -4.53
N ASN A 22 -11.14 -20.01 -5.47
CA ASN A 22 -10.36 -21.25 -5.44
C ASN A 22 -8.89 -21.04 -5.85
N SER A 23 -8.09 -22.11 -5.92
CA SER A 23 -6.67 -22.09 -6.31
C SER A 23 -6.39 -21.52 -7.70
N SER A 24 -7.38 -21.49 -8.60
CA SER A 24 -7.29 -20.86 -9.92
C SER A 24 -7.85 -19.43 -9.95
N GLY A 25 -8.30 -18.90 -8.81
CA GLY A 25 -8.93 -17.60 -8.68
C GLY A 25 -10.37 -17.52 -9.17
N ARG A 26 -11.01 -18.66 -9.48
CA ARG A 26 -12.43 -18.74 -9.84
C ARG A 26 -13.28 -18.76 -8.57
N TYR A 27 -14.42 -18.09 -8.59
CA TYR A 27 -15.39 -18.09 -7.51
C TYR A 27 -16.78 -18.45 -8.05
N VAL A 28 -17.61 -19.05 -7.21
CA VAL A 28 -19.01 -19.37 -7.55
C VAL A 28 -19.87 -18.94 -6.38
N ILE A 29 -20.78 -18.00 -6.61
CA ILE A 29 -21.80 -17.64 -5.64
C ILE A 29 -23.10 -18.28 -6.11
N LYS A 30 -23.61 -19.21 -5.31
CA LYS A 30 -24.87 -19.90 -5.58
C LYS A 30 -25.99 -19.12 -4.91
N PHE A 31 -27.19 -19.21 -5.47
CA PHE A 31 -28.42 -18.63 -4.90
C PHE A 31 -28.43 -17.09 -4.85
N LEU A 32 -27.87 -16.43 -5.86
CA LEU A 32 -28.14 -15.00 -6.08
C LEU A 32 -29.56 -14.84 -6.59
N LEU A 33 -30.30 -13.91 -6.00
CA LEU A 33 -31.58 -13.46 -6.51
C LEU A 33 -31.41 -12.88 -7.94
N PRO A 34 -32.46 -12.80 -8.76
CA PRO A 34 -32.38 -12.01 -9.99
C PRO A 34 -32.14 -10.53 -9.68
N GLY A 35 -31.23 -9.87 -10.41
CA GLY A 35 -30.97 -8.44 -10.26
C GLY A 35 -29.59 -8.01 -10.76
N HIS A 36 -29.29 -6.71 -10.60
CA HIS A 36 -27.98 -6.15 -10.93
C HIS A 36 -26.99 -6.31 -9.79
N TYR A 37 -25.81 -6.84 -10.11
CA TYR A 37 -24.78 -7.17 -9.13
C TYR A 37 -23.47 -6.48 -9.45
N LYS A 38 -22.81 -5.96 -8.39
CA LYS A 38 -21.42 -5.54 -8.45
C LYS A 38 -20.58 -6.54 -7.68
N ALA A 39 -19.66 -7.20 -8.39
CA ALA A 39 -18.63 -8.02 -7.77
C ALA A 39 -17.41 -7.16 -7.43
N GLY A 40 -16.81 -7.40 -6.28
CA GLY A 40 -15.61 -6.68 -5.84
C GLY A 40 -14.86 -7.42 -4.75
N ARG A 41 -13.84 -6.75 -4.22
CA ARG A 41 -13.05 -7.19 -3.06
C ARG A 41 -13.42 -6.33 -1.85
N THR A 42 -13.25 -6.89 -0.66
CA THR A 42 -13.39 -6.17 0.62
C THR A 42 -12.17 -5.35 0.97
N GLN A 43 -10.99 -5.78 0.50
CA GLN A 43 -9.71 -5.17 0.81
C GLN A 43 -9.14 -4.44 -0.41
N PHE A 44 -8.55 -3.27 -0.16
CA PHE A 44 -7.78 -2.51 -1.15
C PHE A 44 -6.54 -3.31 -1.59
N ASP A 45 -6.35 -3.41 -2.90
CA ASP A 45 -5.17 -4.01 -3.53
C ASP A 45 -4.40 -2.93 -4.31
N PRO A 46 -3.19 -2.55 -3.85
CA PRO A 46 -2.40 -1.48 -4.49
C PRO A 46 -2.00 -1.80 -5.94
N SER A 47 -2.06 -3.06 -6.36
CA SER A 47 -1.72 -3.45 -7.74
C SER A 47 -2.84 -3.20 -8.75
N TYR A 48 -4.10 -3.09 -8.28
CA TYR A 48 -5.28 -3.02 -9.16
C TYR A 48 -6.17 -1.82 -8.86
N ASP A 49 -6.29 -1.46 -7.59
CA ASP A 49 -7.23 -0.46 -7.13
C ASP A 49 -6.64 0.95 -7.23
N VAL A 50 -7.54 1.90 -7.49
CA VAL A 50 -7.21 3.32 -7.58
C VAL A 50 -7.10 3.88 -6.16
N TRP A 51 -5.99 4.56 -5.87
CA TRP A 51 -5.67 5.13 -4.55
C TRP A 51 -6.41 6.45 -4.27
N PHE A 52 -6.55 7.31 -5.27
CA PHE A 52 -7.34 8.55 -5.16
C PHE A 52 -8.22 8.76 -6.38
N ASN A 53 -9.34 9.45 -6.22
CA ASN A 53 -10.27 9.67 -7.32
C ASN A 53 -9.64 10.52 -8.44
N THR A 54 -9.59 9.96 -9.65
CA THR A 54 -9.02 10.62 -10.84
C THR A 54 -10.06 11.33 -11.71
N SER A 55 -11.36 11.20 -11.41
CA SER A 55 -12.44 11.69 -12.28
C SER A 55 -12.47 13.21 -12.46
N LEU A 56 -11.87 13.96 -11.55
CA LEU A 56 -11.86 15.43 -11.56
C LEU A 56 -10.69 16.02 -12.36
N PHE A 57 -9.73 15.21 -12.80
CA PHE A 57 -8.55 15.70 -13.49
C PHE A 57 -8.79 15.83 -14.99
N PRO A 58 -8.56 17.02 -15.58
CA PRO A 58 -8.71 17.22 -17.02
C PRO A 58 -7.60 16.46 -17.77
N THR A 59 -8.00 15.64 -18.75
CA THR A 59 -7.09 14.92 -19.64
C THR A 59 -6.61 15.77 -20.83
N GLN A 60 -7.19 16.96 -21.00
CA GLN A 60 -6.85 17.90 -22.07
C GLN A 60 -6.17 19.14 -21.48
N ALA A 61 -5.14 19.63 -22.18
CA ALA A 61 -4.47 20.86 -21.82
C ALA A 61 -5.42 22.05 -21.99
N GLN A 62 -5.30 23.01 -21.07
CA GLN A 62 -6.03 24.27 -21.17
C GLN A 62 -5.61 25.04 -22.43
N ALA A 63 -6.58 25.65 -23.13
CA ALA A 63 -6.32 26.40 -24.35
C ALA A 63 -5.35 27.57 -24.11
N PRO A 64 -4.46 27.90 -25.08
CA PRO A 64 -3.52 29.00 -24.95
C PRO A 64 -4.23 30.32 -24.60
N PHE A 65 -3.58 31.16 -23.77
CA PHE A 65 -4.05 32.50 -23.39
C PHE A 65 -5.38 32.56 -22.61
N THR A 66 -5.77 31.48 -21.95
CA THR A 66 -6.96 31.47 -21.08
C THR A 66 -6.58 31.50 -19.60
N LEU A 67 -7.47 32.01 -18.74
CA LEU A 67 -7.24 32.07 -17.29
C LEU A 67 -7.35 30.69 -16.64
N ARG A 68 -6.48 30.38 -15.68
CA ARG A 68 -6.46 29.09 -15.00
C ARG A 68 -7.74 28.86 -14.19
N THR A 69 -8.41 27.73 -14.43
CA THR A 69 -9.64 27.33 -13.72
C THR A 69 -9.45 26.11 -12.81
N PHE A 70 -8.27 25.48 -12.83
CA PHE A 70 -7.95 24.31 -12.01
C PHE A 70 -6.96 24.65 -10.88
N PRO A 71 -7.12 24.07 -9.67
CA PRO A 71 -6.16 24.25 -8.57
C PRO A 71 -4.74 23.79 -8.95
N THR A 72 -3.73 24.42 -8.35
CA THR A 72 -2.32 24.02 -8.54
C THR A 72 -1.84 22.96 -7.56
N ILE A 73 -2.58 22.76 -6.47
CA ILE A 73 -2.26 21.84 -5.40
C ILE A 73 -3.52 21.17 -4.90
N PHE A 74 -3.39 19.90 -4.56
CA PHE A 74 -4.44 19.06 -4.02
C PHE A 74 -3.90 18.44 -2.73
N PRO A 75 -4.45 18.78 -1.56
CA PRO A 75 -3.94 18.27 -0.28
C PRO A 75 -4.19 16.77 -0.09
N ASP A 76 -5.17 16.23 -0.81
CA ASP A 76 -5.65 14.84 -0.75
C ASP A 76 -5.14 13.96 -1.90
N VAL A 77 -4.40 14.53 -2.85
CA VAL A 77 -3.85 13.82 -4.00
C VAL A 77 -2.35 13.69 -3.82
N GLY A 78 -1.94 12.49 -3.47
CA GLY A 78 -0.54 12.17 -3.24
C GLY A 78 -0.36 10.68 -2.98
N SER A 79 0.89 10.28 -2.81
CA SER A 79 1.20 8.95 -2.31
C SER A 79 0.86 8.84 -0.82
N LYS A 80 0.93 7.62 -0.30
CA LYS A 80 0.73 7.38 1.13
C LYS A 80 1.74 8.19 1.95
N ILE A 81 1.48 8.37 3.26
CA ILE A 81 2.46 8.83 4.25
C ILE A 81 3.24 7.66 4.87
N LEU A 82 4.57 7.77 4.96
CA LEU A 82 5.48 6.72 5.43
C LEU A 82 5.05 6.18 6.80
N ASN A 83 4.87 4.87 6.90
CA ASN A 83 4.44 4.19 8.13
C ASN A 83 5.27 2.93 8.42
N VAL A 84 6.58 3.10 8.40
CA VAL A 84 7.58 2.07 8.74
C VAL A 84 8.11 2.34 10.16
N TRP A 85 8.37 1.28 10.91
CA TRP A 85 8.88 1.37 12.28
C TRP A 85 10.30 0.87 12.35
N ASP A 86 11.23 1.77 12.66
CA ASP A 86 12.61 1.43 12.93
C ASP A 86 12.86 1.46 14.44
N MET A 87 13.47 0.40 14.94
CA MET A 87 13.64 0.17 16.37
C MET A 87 15.04 -0.34 16.63
N PHE A 88 15.61 0.04 17.77
CA PHE A 88 16.86 -0.55 18.23
C PHE A 88 16.76 -0.89 19.71
N VAL A 89 17.48 -1.92 20.10
CA VAL A 89 17.68 -2.28 21.50
C VAL A 89 19.17 -2.50 21.72
N TYR A 90 19.70 -1.96 22.81
CA TYR A 90 21.09 -2.18 23.19
C TYR A 90 21.21 -2.45 24.68
N LYS A 91 22.22 -3.24 25.04
CA LYS A 91 22.57 -3.50 26.42
C LYS A 91 24.08 -3.63 26.55
N GLU A 92 24.60 -3.02 27.62
CA GLU A 92 25.96 -3.24 28.08
C GLU A 92 25.94 -4.25 29.23
N PHE A 93 26.81 -5.25 29.12
CA PHE A 93 27.07 -6.25 30.15
C PHE A 93 28.46 -5.99 30.74
N PRO A 94 28.57 -5.65 32.03
CA PRO A 94 29.85 -5.62 32.70
C PRO A 94 30.39 -7.05 32.81
N ILE A 95 31.61 -7.31 32.31
CA ILE A 95 32.25 -8.62 32.43
C ILE A 95 33.13 -8.63 33.69
N LYS A 96 34.19 -7.82 33.70
CA LYS A 96 35.13 -7.67 34.82
C LYS A 96 35.96 -6.41 34.64
N ASP A 97 36.29 -5.74 35.75
CA ASP A 97 37.13 -4.53 35.76
C ASP A 97 36.58 -3.44 34.82
N ARG A 98 37.43 -2.88 33.94
CA ARG A 98 37.04 -1.87 32.95
C ARG A 98 36.42 -2.47 31.68
N VAL A 99 36.36 -3.80 31.56
CA VAL A 99 35.87 -4.48 30.36
C VAL A 99 34.35 -4.59 30.34
N ARG A 100 33.74 -4.08 29.27
CA ARG A 100 32.30 -4.14 29.00
C ARG A 100 32.03 -4.79 27.65
N TRP A 101 30.99 -5.61 27.59
CA TRP A 101 30.47 -6.15 26.34
C TRP A 101 29.21 -5.41 25.96
N GLN A 102 29.17 -4.89 24.75
CA GLN A 102 28.01 -4.17 24.22
C GLN A 102 27.35 -5.02 23.13
N VAL A 103 26.06 -5.25 23.29
CA VAL A 103 25.22 -5.94 22.30
C VAL A 103 24.14 -4.96 21.85
N ARG A 104 24.01 -4.79 20.53
CA ARG A 104 22.98 -3.95 19.91
C ARG A 104 22.30 -4.74 18.80
N ALA A 105 20.97 -4.68 18.77
CA ALA A 105 20.16 -5.16 17.66
C ALA A 105 19.38 -3.98 17.07
N ASP A 106 19.52 -3.78 15.77
CA ASP A 106 18.80 -2.78 14.99
C ASP A 106 17.77 -3.50 14.10
N PHE A 107 16.53 -3.04 14.15
CA PHE A 107 15.40 -3.55 13.39
C PHE A 107 14.91 -2.46 12.45
N HIS A 108 15.18 -2.59 11.17
CA HIS A 108 14.59 -1.76 10.13
C HIS A 108 13.29 -2.42 9.66
N ASN A 109 12.21 -1.65 9.61
CA ASN A 109 10.86 -2.17 9.37
C ASN A 109 10.48 -3.33 10.32
N ALA A 110 10.55 -3.07 11.64
CA ALA A 110 10.36 -4.05 12.71
C ALA A 110 9.08 -4.88 12.58
N PHE A 111 7.98 -4.29 12.08
CA PHE A 111 6.69 -4.95 11.90
C PHE A 111 6.45 -5.52 10.50
N ASN A 112 7.44 -5.48 9.61
CA ASN A 112 7.33 -5.98 8.24
C ASN A 112 6.13 -5.38 7.48
N HIS A 113 5.93 -4.06 7.60
CA HIS A 113 4.86 -3.35 6.91
C HIS A 113 5.27 -3.03 5.46
N PRO A 114 4.47 -3.39 4.44
CA PRO A 114 4.77 -3.02 3.06
C PRO A 114 4.50 -1.54 2.82
N TRP A 115 5.45 -0.87 2.19
CA TRP A 115 5.39 0.56 1.90
C TRP A 115 5.30 0.82 0.39
N PHE A 116 4.41 1.73 -0.01
CA PHE A 116 4.25 2.14 -1.42
C PHE A 116 4.27 3.67 -1.48
N GLY A 117 5.47 4.23 -1.51
CA GLY A 117 5.72 5.68 -1.40
C GLY A 117 5.55 6.45 -2.70
N ASN A 118 5.48 5.76 -3.83
CA ASN A 118 5.41 6.36 -5.15
C ASN A 118 4.06 6.16 -5.84
N LEU A 119 3.67 7.16 -6.63
CA LEU A 119 2.57 7.04 -7.58
C LEU A 119 3.06 6.34 -8.84
N ALA A 120 2.22 5.49 -9.44
CA ALA A 120 2.56 4.79 -10.66
C ALA A 120 2.71 5.73 -11.88
N SER A 121 2.01 6.88 -11.86
CA SER A 121 2.19 7.94 -12.85
C SER A 121 1.72 9.29 -12.33
N ASN A 122 2.38 10.36 -12.76
CA ASN A 122 1.95 11.74 -12.59
C ASN A 122 1.21 12.29 -13.84
N ASN A 123 1.14 11.53 -14.92
CA ASN A 123 0.48 11.96 -16.16
C ASN A 123 -1.00 11.56 -16.12
N VAL A 124 -1.90 12.55 -16.10
CA VAL A 124 -3.36 12.37 -16.06
C VAL A 124 -3.90 11.52 -17.22
N THR A 125 -3.24 11.54 -18.38
CA THR A 125 -3.67 10.75 -19.55
C THR A 125 -3.25 9.28 -19.49
N ASN A 126 -2.40 8.91 -18.52
CA ASN A 126 -1.96 7.54 -18.34
C ASN A 126 -3.02 6.74 -17.56
N SER A 127 -3.34 5.52 -18.01
CA SER A 127 -4.20 4.56 -17.30
C SER A 127 -3.75 4.21 -15.87
N GLN A 128 -2.47 4.46 -15.54
CA GLN A 128 -1.89 4.24 -14.21
C GLN A 128 -2.00 5.47 -13.30
N PHE A 129 -2.52 6.61 -13.78
CA PHE A 129 -2.77 7.77 -12.95
C PHE A 129 -3.75 7.41 -11.83
N GLY A 130 -3.47 7.88 -10.61
CA GLY A 130 -4.26 7.55 -9.43
C GLY A 130 -3.93 6.22 -8.77
N LYS A 131 -2.98 5.43 -9.28
CA LYS A 131 -2.55 4.17 -8.66
C LYS A 131 -1.22 4.31 -7.92
N LEU A 132 -1.01 3.47 -6.91
CA LEU A 132 0.28 3.33 -6.24
C LEU A 132 1.19 2.41 -7.06
N ALA A 133 2.50 2.67 -7.03
CA ALA A 133 3.49 1.84 -7.71
C ALA A 133 3.74 0.54 -6.92
N ALA A 134 2.89 -0.47 -7.11
CA ALA A 134 2.99 -1.74 -6.40
C ALA A 134 4.00 -2.74 -7.01
N SER A 135 4.37 -2.56 -8.27
CA SER A 135 5.16 -3.52 -9.07
C SER A 135 6.63 -3.13 -9.26
N SER A 136 7.01 -1.90 -8.94
CA SER A 136 8.43 -1.54 -8.83
C SER A 136 8.96 -2.14 -7.54
N ILE A 137 10.12 -2.81 -7.60
CA ILE A 137 11.01 -2.89 -6.44
C ILE A 137 11.33 -1.43 -6.14
N ASP A 138 10.50 -0.85 -5.29
CA ASP A 138 10.63 0.53 -4.88
C ASP A 138 11.77 0.52 -3.87
N ASP A 139 12.89 1.18 -4.19
CA ASP A 139 14.02 1.32 -3.27
C ASP A 139 13.59 2.01 -1.95
N THR A 140 12.37 2.57 -1.90
CA THR A 140 11.76 3.12 -0.68
C THR A 140 11.05 2.08 0.20
N SER A 141 10.73 0.90 -0.33
CA SER A 141 10.14 -0.18 0.46
C SER A 141 11.24 -1.04 1.07
N GLU A 142 11.73 -0.64 2.25
CA GLU A 142 12.71 -1.45 2.97
C GLU A 142 12.06 -2.75 3.48
N PRO A 143 12.50 -3.94 3.00
CA PRO A 143 12.10 -5.19 3.62
C PRO A 143 12.64 -5.23 5.04
N ARG A 144 12.01 -6.04 5.91
CA ARG A 144 12.49 -6.18 7.29
C ARG A 144 13.96 -6.63 7.31
N LEU A 145 14.81 -5.78 7.87
CA LEU A 145 16.25 -6.03 8.04
C LEU A 145 16.58 -5.99 9.52
N ILE A 146 17.30 -7.02 10.00
CA ILE A 146 17.75 -7.10 11.38
C ILE A 146 19.27 -7.16 11.37
N VAL A 147 19.90 -6.20 12.04
CA VAL A 147 21.37 -6.11 12.15
C VAL A 147 21.76 -6.32 13.60
N LEU A 148 22.68 -7.26 13.84
CA LEU A 148 23.25 -7.52 15.16
C LEU A 148 24.70 -7.02 15.20
N VAL A 149 25.01 -6.18 16.17
CA VAL A 149 26.34 -5.63 16.40
C VAL A 149 26.81 -5.98 17.80
N MET A 150 28.05 -6.45 17.91
CA MET A 150 28.70 -6.76 19.18
C MET A 150 30.06 -6.09 19.24
N LYS A 151 30.39 -5.45 20.36
CA LYS A 151 31.73 -4.90 20.59
C LYS A 151 32.19 -5.07 22.04
N ILE A 152 33.49 -5.17 22.23
CA ILE A 152 34.14 -5.19 23.54
C ILE A 152 34.80 -3.82 23.75
N VAL A 153 34.60 -3.24 24.92
CA VAL A 153 35.16 -1.94 25.34
C VAL A 153 36.02 -2.16 26.58
N PHE A 154 37.19 -1.54 26.64
CA PHE A 154 38.18 -1.67 27.72
C PHE A 154 38.61 -0.31 28.28
#